data_AF-A0A971U0N6-F1
#
_entry.id   AF-A0A971U0N6-F1
#
_cell.length_a   1.000
_cell.length_b   1.000
_cell.length_c   1.000
_cell.angle_alpha   90.00
_cell.angle_beta   90.00
_cell.angle_gamma   90.00
#
_symmetry.space_group_name_H-M   'P 1'
#
loop_
_entity.id
_entity.type
_entity.pdbx_description
1 polymer ?
#
loop_
_entity_poly.entity_id
_entity_poly.type
_entity_poly.pdbx_seq_one_letter_code
_entity_poly.pdbx_strand_id
1 'polypeptide(L)'
;PLPASDSRVLALEWLPHGNEQLIAALRERLAHGGCAAVLCNTVARAQAVYQSLRDAEVVPAEDLTLFHARFPMAWRQDIERLVVSRYGKNSAREQRRGIVVATQVIEQSLDLDLDLMVSDLAPIDMLLQRAGRLHRHQRERPQALAEPRLLLVEPENVNDLPKWGNDAYVYEPYMLLRTFLLLRGRSSVSLPAETQALIEAVYGEAEPVAGASAELLAALDAARRDWEETQREHAQIARTRLVLSVDDEDLFQQRNPGYAEEDPSVHKTMRAMTRLGEQGILVVCLHEQDGQPTLEPEGGAPVEIGERPSAELTRQLVLHSVQVTHRGLVSCLLTQRPPKAWRQHALLRHSRHLVFANGACTVQDGGGAYVVTLSRALGLIVTRERT
;
A
#
# COMPACT_ATOMS: atom_id res chain seq x y z
N PRO A 1 -11.27 18.70 -27.24
CA PRO A 1 -11.20 19.11 -25.82
C PRO A 1 -12.09 18.21 -24.97
N LEU A 2 -11.50 17.42 -24.07
CA LEU A 2 -12.28 16.80 -22.99
C LEU A 2 -13.00 17.95 -22.25
N PRO A 3 -14.30 17.82 -21.94
CA PRO A 3 -14.98 18.85 -21.16
C PRO A 3 -14.19 19.09 -19.88
N ALA A 4 -13.90 20.36 -19.58
CA ALA A 4 -13.29 20.73 -18.32
C ALA A 4 -14.20 20.17 -17.22
N SER A 5 -13.67 19.27 -16.39
CA SER A 5 -14.36 18.84 -15.19
C SER A 5 -14.75 20.09 -14.40
N ASP A 6 -15.99 20.17 -13.92
CA ASP A 6 -16.43 21.27 -13.08
C ASP A 6 -15.40 21.54 -12.00
N SER A 7 -14.94 22.80 -11.93
CA SER A 7 -13.97 23.22 -10.93
C SER A 7 -14.58 22.98 -9.55
N ARG A 8 -13.88 22.21 -8.72
CA ARG A 8 -14.31 21.91 -7.35
C ARG A 8 -13.26 22.38 -6.36
N VAL A 9 -13.72 23.02 -5.29
CA VAL A 9 -12.89 23.41 -4.17
C VAL A 9 -12.93 22.29 -3.15
N LEU A 10 -11.78 21.73 -2.85
CA LEU A 10 -11.60 20.69 -1.84
C LEU A 10 -11.10 21.36 -0.56
N ALA A 11 -11.85 21.22 0.53
CA ALA A 11 -11.43 21.70 1.84
C ALA A 11 -10.30 20.80 2.40
N LEU A 12 -9.27 21.43 2.94
CA LEU A 12 -8.15 20.79 3.61
C LEU A 12 -8.24 21.03 5.12
N GLU A 13 -8.03 19.96 5.89
CA GLU A 13 -8.00 20.04 7.35
C GLU A 13 -6.93 19.08 7.86
N TRP A 14 -6.12 19.55 8.80
CA TRP A 14 -5.05 18.77 9.40
C TRP A 14 -5.54 18.11 10.69
N LEU A 15 -5.31 16.81 10.80
CA LEU A 15 -5.54 16.05 12.02
C LEU A 15 -4.18 15.82 12.71
N PRO A 16 -4.08 16.06 14.02
CA PRO A 16 -2.87 15.73 14.77
C PRO A 16 -2.47 14.26 14.58
N HIS A 17 -1.18 13.99 14.71
CA HIS A 17 -0.67 12.64 14.67
C HIS A 17 -1.36 11.75 15.73
N GLY A 18 -1.86 10.60 15.30
CA GLY A 18 -2.49 9.61 16.18
C GLY A 18 -3.84 9.12 15.67
N ASN A 19 -4.39 8.11 16.34
CA ASN A 19 -5.69 7.53 15.97
C ASN A 19 -6.86 8.22 16.68
N GLU A 20 -6.64 8.88 17.81
CA GLU A 20 -7.72 9.46 18.64
C GLU A 20 -8.48 10.57 17.90
N GLN A 21 -7.76 11.55 17.35
CA GLN A 21 -8.37 12.67 16.63
C GLN A 21 -8.99 12.21 15.31
N LEU A 22 -8.37 11.23 14.65
CA LEU A 22 -8.93 10.56 13.48
C LEU A 22 -10.27 9.88 13.79
N ILE A 23 -10.34 9.12 14.90
CA ILE A 23 -11.56 8.47 15.37
C ILE A 23 -12.63 9.50 15.69
N ALA A 24 -12.28 10.57 16.42
CA ALA A 24 -13.21 11.63 16.78
C ALA A 24 -13.80 12.32 15.54
N ALA A 25 -12.96 12.71 14.58
CA ALA A 25 -13.39 13.35 13.34
C ALA A 25 -14.31 12.45 12.50
N LEU A 26 -13.99 11.15 12.38
CA LEU A 26 -14.86 10.21 11.67
C LEU A 26 -16.20 10.01 12.37
N ARG A 27 -16.19 9.85 13.70
CA ARG A 27 -17.42 9.65 14.49
C ARG A 27 -18.36 10.84 14.39
N GLU A 28 -17.82 12.06 14.49
CA GLU A 28 -18.61 13.28 14.36
C GLU A 28 -19.22 13.40 12.96
N ARG A 29 -18.39 13.27 11.92
CA ARG A 29 -18.80 13.55 10.53
C ARG A 29 -19.68 12.45 9.93
N LEU A 30 -19.57 11.21 10.41
CA LEU A 30 -20.37 10.07 9.96
C LEU A 30 -21.58 9.79 10.88
N ALA A 31 -21.87 10.66 11.86
CA ALA A 31 -23.00 10.49 12.79
C ALA A 31 -24.36 10.33 12.10
N HIS A 32 -24.50 10.86 10.88
CA HIS A 32 -25.71 10.76 10.06
C HIS A 32 -25.52 9.89 8.80
N GLY A 33 -24.54 8.97 8.84
CA GLY A 33 -24.16 8.13 7.71
C GLY A 33 -23.18 8.79 6.75
N GLY A 34 -22.96 8.13 5.61
CA GLY A 34 -21.96 8.52 4.61
C GLY A 34 -20.81 7.51 4.50
N CYS A 35 -20.02 7.68 3.44
CA CYS A 35 -18.90 6.83 3.09
C CYS A 35 -17.57 7.56 3.31
N ALA A 36 -16.67 7.01 4.10
CA ALA A 36 -15.33 7.54 4.27
C ALA A 36 -14.23 6.56 3.82
N ALA A 37 -13.12 7.09 3.31
CA ALA A 37 -11.86 6.35 3.26
C ALA A 37 -10.90 6.84 4.34
N VAL A 38 -10.10 5.91 4.84
CA VAL A 38 -8.87 6.20 5.57
C VAL A 38 -7.71 5.57 4.82
N LEU A 39 -6.90 6.41 4.19
CA LEU A 39 -5.79 5.99 3.32
C LEU A 39 -4.48 6.04 4.07
N CYS A 40 -3.91 4.86 4.27
CA CYS A 40 -2.66 4.67 4.98
C CYS A 40 -1.52 4.36 4.01
N ASN A 41 -0.34 4.92 4.26
CA ASN A 41 0.81 4.69 3.39
C ASN A 41 1.37 3.26 3.52
N THR A 42 1.17 2.62 4.67
CA THR A 42 1.67 1.27 4.94
C THR A 42 0.58 0.31 5.40
N VAL A 43 0.78 -0.99 5.16
CA VAL A 43 -0.16 -2.03 5.58
C VAL A 43 -0.27 -2.13 7.10
N ALA A 44 0.85 -1.99 7.82
CA ALA A 44 0.86 -2.05 9.28
C ALA A 44 0.02 -0.90 9.89
N ARG A 45 0.14 0.31 9.34
CA ARG A 45 -0.70 1.46 9.70
C ARG A 45 -2.17 1.18 9.41
N ALA A 46 -2.50 0.68 8.22
CA ALA A 46 -3.88 0.35 7.85
C ALA A 46 -4.51 -0.68 8.82
N GLN A 47 -3.75 -1.73 9.16
CA GLN A 47 -4.19 -2.74 10.14
C GLN A 47 -4.43 -2.12 11.52
N ALA A 48 -3.53 -1.27 12.00
CA ALA A 48 -3.65 -0.60 13.30
C ALA A 48 -4.83 0.39 13.35
N VAL A 49 -5.03 1.18 12.29
CA VAL A 49 -6.17 2.11 12.19
C VAL A 49 -7.49 1.34 12.13
N TYR A 50 -7.57 0.28 11.32
CA TYR A 50 -8.76 -0.56 11.25
C TYR A 50 -9.12 -1.16 12.61
N GLN A 51 -8.15 -1.71 13.33
CA GLN A 51 -8.37 -2.22 14.69
C GLN A 51 -8.86 -1.12 15.63
N SER A 52 -8.23 0.05 15.61
CA SER A 52 -8.62 1.17 16.47
C SER A 52 -10.04 1.67 16.16
N LEU A 53 -10.44 1.72 14.89
CA LEU A 53 -11.80 2.10 14.48
C LEU A 53 -12.84 1.06 14.88
N ARG A 54 -12.50 -0.22 14.75
CA ARG A 54 -13.35 -1.34 15.17
C ARG A 54 -13.55 -1.33 16.68
N ASP A 55 -12.46 -1.20 17.45
CA ASP A 55 -12.49 -1.26 18.91
C ASP A 55 -13.19 -0.02 19.50
N ALA A 56 -13.15 1.11 18.79
CA ALA A 56 -13.91 2.32 19.12
C ALA A 56 -15.36 2.31 18.57
N GLU A 57 -15.78 1.25 17.89
CA GLU A 57 -17.12 1.06 17.32
C GLU A 57 -17.62 2.29 16.54
N VAL A 58 -16.75 2.89 15.70
CA VAL A 58 -17.08 4.12 14.96
C VAL A 58 -18.23 3.90 13.97
N VAL A 59 -18.29 2.70 13.38
CA VAL A 59 -19.38 2.21 12.54
C VAL A 59 -19.61 0.72 12.85
N PRO A 60 -20.78 0.15 12.50
CA PRO A 60 -21.01 -1.29 12.62
C PRO A 60 -19.92 -2.11 11.92
N ALA A 61 -19.61 -3.30 12.45
CA ALA A 61 -18.52 -4.13 11.94
C ALA A 61 -18.68 -4.51 10.46
N GLU A 62 -19.90 -4.70 9.98
CA GLU A 62 -20.22 -4.98 8.58
C GLU A 62 -19.97 -3.78 7.65
N ASP A 63 -19.89 -2.57 8.20
CA ASP A 63 -19.68 -1.30 7.51
C ASP A 63 -18.22 -0.82 7.62
N LEU A 64 -17.35 -1.57 8.30
CA LEU A 64 -15.91 -1.30 8.40
C LEU A 64 -15.12 -2.34 7.58
N THR A 65 -14.40 -1.88 6.55
CA THR A 65 -13.64 -2.75 5.65
C THR A 65 -12.15 -2.39 5.66
N LEU A 66 -11.26 -3.38 5.76
CA LEU A 66 -9.82 -3.23 5.54
C LEU A 66 -9.44 -3.74 4.15
N PHE A 67 -8.67 -2.96 3.38
CA PHE A 67 -8.28 -3.35 2.02
C PHE A 67 -6.82 -3.02 1.70
N HIS A 68 -6.00 -4.05 1.48
CA HIS A 68 -4.58 -3.90 1.18
C HIS A 68 -3.99 -5.12 0.45
N ALA A 69 -2.72 -5.04 0.04
CA ALA A 69 -2.07 -6.08 -0.76
C ALA A 69 -1.70 -7.38 0.01
N ARG A 70 -1.66 -7.36 1.36
CA ARG A 70 -1.30 -8.54 2.18
C ARG A 70 -2.45 -9.53 2.44
N PHE A 71 -3.51 -9.49 1.63
CA PHE A 71 -4.53 -10.54 1.59
C PHE A 71 -4.20 -11.53 0.48
N PRO A 72 -4.48 -12.84 0.66
CA PRO A 72 -4.50 -13.79 -0.46
C PRO A 72 -5.34 -13.24 -1.61
N MET A 73 -4.94 -13.50 -2.85
CA MET A 73 -5.61 -12.91 -4.02
C MET A 73 -7.11 -13.21 -4.07
N ALA A 74 -7.54 -14.42 -3.70
CA ALA A 74 -8.95 -14.81 -3.59
C ALA A 74 -9.71 -13.88 -2.63
N TRP A 75 -9.21 -13.72 -1.41
CA TRP A 75 -9.84 -12.87 -0.39
C TRP A 75 -9.82 -11.40 -0.81
N ARG A 76 -8.72 -10.96 -1.45
CA ARG A 76 -8.60 -9.61 -1.98
C ARG A 76 -9.67 -9.33 -3.05
N GLN A 77 -9.97 -10.29 -3.91
CA GLN A 77 -11.05 -10.17 -4.89
C GLN A 77 -12.43 -10.07 -4.22
N ASP A 78 -12.66 -10.81 -3.13
CA ASP A 78 -13.90 -10.70 -2.35
C ASP A 78 -14.05 -9.30 -1.75
N ILE A 79 -12.99 -8.78 -1.12
CA ILE A 79 -12.95 -7.44 -0.53
C ILE A 79 -13.13 -6.37 -1.61
N GLU A 80 -12.47 -6.51 -2.76
CA GLU A 80 -12.62 -5.57 -3.87
C GLU A 80 -14.06 -5.50 -4.36
N ARG A 81 -14.75 -6.64 -4.51
CA ARG A 81 -16.17 -6.68 -4.89
C ARG A 81 -17.05 -5.98 -3.84
N LEU A 82 -16.77 -6.18 -2.56
CA LEU A 82 -17.49 -5.51 -1.46
C LEU A 82 -17.27 -3.98 -1.50
N VAL A 83 -16.02 -3.54 -1.70
CA VAL A 83 -15.66 -2.12 -1.78
C VAL A 83 -16.33 -1.47 -2.99
N VAL A 84 -16.29 -2.11 -4.16
CA VAL A 84 -16.92 -1.58 -5.38
C VAL A 84 -18.44 -1.55 -5.26
N SER A 85 -19.07 -2.59 -4.71
CA SER A 85 -20.53 -2.62 -4.55
C SER A 85 -21.03 -1.52 -3.60
N ARG A 86 -20.27 -1.26 -2.53
CA ARG A 86 -20.61 -0.28 -1.49
C ARG A 86 -20.28 1.17 -1.90
N TYR A 87 -19.11 1.39 -2.49
CA TYR A 87 -18.57 2.73 -2.72
C TYR A 87 -18.53 3.14 -4.19
N GLY A 88 -18.82 2.25 -5.14
CA GLY A 88 -18.69 2.51 -6.56
C GLY A 88 -19.83 3.33 -7.18
N LYS A 89 -19.68 3.69 -8.47
CA LYS A 89 -20.65 4.49 -9.24
C LYS A 89 -22.09 3.98 -9.23
N ASN A 90 -22.29 2.67 -9.14
CA ASN A 90 -23.60 2.03 -9.19
C ASN A 90 -24.10 1.58 -7.82
N SER A 91 -23.41 1.97 -6.74
CA SER A 91 -23.85 1.68 -5.36
C SER A 91 -25.21 2.30 -5.07
N ALA A 92 -26.11 1.51 -4.48
CA ALA A 92 -27.45 1.95 -4.08
C ALA A 92 -27.37 2.82 -2.82
N ARG A 93 -28.31 3.77 -2.65
CA ARG A 93 -28.26 4.76 -1.56
C ARG A 93 -28.24 4.10 -0.18
N GLU A 94 -28.97 3.00 -0.02
CA GLU A 94 -29.11 2.27 1.25
C GLU A 94 -27.81 1.56 1.65
N GLN A 95 -26.97 1.24 0.67
CA GLN A 95 -25.68 0.55 0.84
C GLN A 95 -24.53 1.52 1.11
N ARG A 96 -24.70 2.81 0.81
CA ARG A 96 -23.66 3.85 0.90
C ARG A 96 -23.49 4.37 2.31
N ARG A 97 -22.89 3.53 3.13
CA ARG A 97 -22.42 3.89 4.46
C ARG A 97 -21.18 3.08 4.81
N GLY A 98 -20.37 3.63 5.71
CA GLY A 98 -19.26 2.90 6.32
C GLY A 98 -17.91 3.51 6.01
N ILE A 99 -16.87 2.79 6.43
CA ILE A 99 -15.48 3.22 6.35
C ILE A 99 -14.69 2.13 5.63
N VAL A 100 -13.90 2.53 4.63
CA VAL A 100 -12.85 1.69 4.06
C VAL A 100 -11.48 2.19 4.50
N VAL A 101 -10.78 1.39 5.29
CA VAL A 101 -9.36 1.61 5.60
C VAL A 101 -8.55 0.91 4.52
N ALA A 102 -7.72 1.64 3.78
CA ALA A 102 -7.00 1.07 2.66
C ALA A 102 -5.58 1.61 2.52
N THR A 103 -4.75 0.85 1.82
CA THR A 103 -3.49 1.37 1.27
C THR A 103 -3.69 1.83 -0.18
N GLN A 104 -2.59 2.04 -0.92
CA GLN A 104 -2.60 2.48 -2.33
C GLN A 104 -3.39 1.57 -3.29
N VAL A 105 -3.84 0.39 -2.84
CA VAL A 105 -4.68 -0.52 -3.63
C VAL A 105 -5.98 0.13 -4.10
N ILE A 106 -6.49 1.14 -3.39
CA ILE A 106 -7.72 1.85 -3.77
C ILE A 106 -7.51 2.84 -4.92
N GLU A 107 -6.26 3.23 -5.17
CA GLU A 107 -5.89 4.23 -6.19
C GLU A 107 -5.92 3.61 -7.59
N GLN A 108 -5.63 2.31 -7.71
CA GLN A 108 -5.48 1.61 -8.97
C GLN A 108 -6.81 1.08 -9.51
N SER A 109 -7.32 1.73 -10.56
CA SER A 109 -8.39 1.21 -11.43
C SER A 109 -9.77 0.96 -10.78
N LEU A 110 -10.00 1.39 -9.54
CA LEU A 110 -11.32 1.33 -8.89
C LEU A 110 -12.09 2.65 -9.05
N ASP A 111 -13.30 2.56 -9.61
CA ASP A 111 -14.23 3.69 -9.78
C ASP A 111 -15.06 3.90 -8.50
N LEU A 112 -14.42 4.47 -7.48
CA LEU A 112 -15.03 4.71 -6.16
C LEU A 112 -15.37 6.18 -5.95
N ASP A 113 -16.46 6.40 -5.20
CA ASP A 113 -16.93 7.70 -4.77
C ASP A 113 -17.14 7.69 -3.26
N LEU A 114 -16.44 8.58 -2.56
CA LEU A 114 -16.48 8.72 -1.11
C LEU A 114 -16.89 10.13 -0.72
N ASP A 115 -17.56 10.26 0.43
CA ASP A 115 -18.09 11.52 0.95
C ASP A 115 -17.04 12.26 1.81
N LEU A 116 -16.14 11.51 2.46
CA LEU A 116 -15.03 12.02 3.26
C LEU A 116 -13.76 11.21 2.96
N MET A 117 -12.60 11.85 3.04
CA MET A 117 -11.32 11.16 2.91
C MET A 117 -10.37 11.61 4.00
N VAL A 118 -9.84 10.65 4.75
CA VAL A 118 -8.67 10.80 5.60
C VAL A 118 -7.49 10.19 4.87
N SER A 119 -6.34 10.85 4.88
CA SER A 119 -5.11 10.36 4.25
C SER A 119 -3.91 10.65 5.15
N ASP A 120 -3.03 9.66 5.31
CA ASP A 120 -1.65 9.95 5.70
C ASP A 120 -1.02 10.88 4.63
N LEU A 121 -0.04 11.69 5.03
CA LEU A 121 0.67 12.56 4.09
C LEU A 121 1.41 11.72 3.04
N ALA A 122 1.28 12.08 1.78
CA ALA A 122 1.99 11.45 0.66
C ALA A 122 2.47 12.54 -0.30
N PRO A 123 3.30 12.21 -1.30
CA PRO A 123 3.61 13.16 -2.37
C PRO A 123 2.33 13.72 -3.00
N ILE A 124 2.38 14.99 -3.43
CA ILE A 124 1.19 15.74 -3.83
C ILE A 124 0.39 15.09 -4.95
N ASP A 125 1.05 14.47 -5.92
CA ASP A 125 0.41 13.76 -7.03
C ASP A 125 -0.41 12.56 -6.52
N MET A 126 0.11 11.80 -5.55
CA MET A 126 -0.61 10.71 -4.88
C MET A 126 -1.81 11.25 -4.10
N LEU A 127 -1.66 12.35 -3.35
CA LEU A 127 -2.79 12.98 -2.64
C LEU A 127 -3.88 13.46 -3.60
N LEU A 128 -3.51 14.02 -4.75
CA LEU A 128 -4.46 14.44 -5.78
C LEU A 128 -5.15 13.24 -6.45
N GLN A 129 -4.44 12.14 -6.68
CA GLN A 129 -5.03 10.89 -7.18
C GLN A 129 -6.05 10.30 -6.17
N ARG A 130 -5.69 10.28 -4.88
CA ARG A 130 -6.58 9.90 -3.78
C ARG A 130 -7.83 10.80 -3.76
N ALA A 131 -7.64 12.12 -3.75
CA ALA A 131 -8.72 13.09 -3.82
C ALA A 131 -9.62 12.91 -5.06
N GLY A 132 -9.12 12.34 -6.15
CA GLY A 132 -9.91 11.98 -7.33
C GLY A 132 -11.01 10.91 -7.10
N ARG A 133 -11.05 10.29 -5.91
CA ARG A 133 -12.14 9.40 -5.43
C ARG A 133 -13.07 10.08 -4.42
N LEU A 134 -12.66 11.22 -3.87
CA LEU A 134 -13.54 12.05 -3.05
C LEU A 134 -14.52 12.78 -3.96
N HIS A 135 -15.81 12.71 -3.65
CA HIS A 135 -16.88 13.35 -4.40
C HIS A 135 -16.80 13.14 -5.91
N ARG A 136 -16.56 11.89 -6.33
CA ARG A 136 -16.24 11.55 -7.72
C ARG A 136 -17.46 11.60 -8.64
N HIS A 137 -18.64 11.28 -8.12
CA HIS A 137 -19.88 11.31 -8.88
C HIS A 137 -20.87 12.30 -8.25
N GLN A 138 -21.70 12.92 -9.09
CA GLN A 138 -22.73 13.83 -8.64
C GLN A 138 -23.88 13.05 -8.00
N ARG A 139 -24.08 13.24 -6.69
CA ARG A 139 -25.02 12.47 -5.85
C ARG A 139 -25.48 13.32 -4.67
N GLU A 140 -26.63 13.00 -4.11
CA GLU A 140 -27.05 13.55 -2.81
C GLU A 140 -26.16 13.00 -1.70
N ARG A 141 -25.68 13.89 -0.82
CA ARG A 141 -24.80 13.56 0.30
C ARG A 141 -25.40 14.04 1.62
N PRO A 142 -25.07 13.39 2.75
CA PRO A 142 -25.41 13.92 4.07
C PRO A 142 -24.91 15.35 4.23
N GLN A 143 -25.67 16.20 4.93
CA GLN A 143 -25.36 17.63 5.07
C GLN A 143 -23.95 17.89 5.62
N ALA A 144 -23.52 17.09 6.60
CA ALA A 144 -22.17 17.17 7.19
C ALA A 144 -21.03 16.84 6.20
N LEU A 145 -21.36 16.23 5.06
CA LEU A 145 -20.45 15.74 4.04
C LEU A 145 -20.75 16.33 2.65
N ALA A 146 -21.55 17.41 2.59
CA ALA A 146 -21.92 18.07 1.35
C ALA A 146 -20.73 18.79 0.68
N GLU A 147 -19.77 19.26 1.48
CA GLU A 147 -18.52 19.84 1.01
C GLU A 147 -17.44 18.74 0.92
N PRO A 148 -16.71 18.63 -0.21
CA PRO A 148 -15.60 17.68 -0.33
C PRO A 148 -14.46 18.09 0.58
N ARG A 149 -14.11 17.23 1.53
CA ARG A 149 -13.04 17.46 2.50
C ARG A 149 -12.00 16.34 2.51
N LEU A 150 -10.73 16.73 2.44
CA LEU A 150 -9.57 15.88 2.66
C LEU A 150 -8.96 16.21 4.02
N LEU A 151 -9.01 15.24 4.92
CA LEU A 151 -8.35 15.28 6.22
C LEU A 151 -6.94 14.70 6.07
N LEU A 152 -5.91 15.51 6.32
CA LEU A 152 -4.52 15.09 6.26
C LEU A 152 -4.04 14.77 7.67
N VAL A 153 -3.53 13.56 7.88
CA VAL A 153 -2.92 13.18 9.17
C VAL A 153 -1.50 13.74 9.22
N GLU A 154 -1.20 14.53 10.24
CA GLU A 154 0.13 15.04 10.48
C GLU A 154 1.11 13.86 10.73
N PRO A 155 2.34 13.94 10.18
CA PRO A 155 3.40 13.03 10.58
C PRO A 155 3.71 13.23 12.07
N GLU A 156 4.37 12.24 12.67
CA GLU A 156 4.89 12.41 14.03
C GLU A 156 5.89 13.58 14.02
N ASN A 157 5.66 14.63 14.81
CA ASN A 157 6.51 15.82 14.82
C ASN A 157 7.35 15.87 16.10
N VAL A 158 8.63 16.20 15.96
CA VAL A 158 9.50 16.53 17.10
C VAL A 158 10.15 17.88 16.82
N ASN A 159 9.84 18.88 17.65
CA ASN A 159 10.29 20.26 17.47
C ASN A 159 9.94 20.83 16.09
N ASP A 160 8.68 20.66 15.65
CA ASP A 160 8.17 21.10 14.34
C ASP A 160 8.78 20.37 13.12
N LEU A 161 9.66 19.38 13.33
CA LEU A 161 10.24 18.57 12.27
C LEU A 161 9.49 17.24 12.11
N PRO A 162 9.05 16.91 10.89
CA PRO A 162 8.36 15.67 10.62
C PRO A 162 9.32 14.47 10.69
N LYS A 163 8.94 13.47 11.47
CA LYS A 163 9.53 12.14 11.47
C LYS A 163 8.69 11.24 10.58
N TRP A 164 9.27 10.89 9.43
CA TRP A 164 8.60 10.07 8.43
C TRP A 164 8.41 8.61 8.86
N GLY A 165 9.23 8.10 9.79
CA GLY A 165 9.11 6.74 10.29
C GLY A 165 9.05 5.71 9.16
N ASN A 166 7.95 4.95 9.09
CA ASN A 166 7.77 3.95 8.05
C ASN A 166 7.46 4.52 6.66
N ASP A 167 7.00 5.77 6.57
CA ASP A 167 6.63 6.39 5.29
C ASP A 167 7.86 6.68 4.42
N ALA A 168 9.02 6.89 5.04
CA ALA A 168 10.31 7.03 4.35
C ALA A 168 10.75 5.73 3.62
N TYR A 169 10.17 4.57 3.95
CA TYR A 169 10.39 3.34 3.17
C TYR A 169 9.51 3.25 1.93
N VAL A 170 8.46 4.07 1.84
CA VAL A 170 7.48 4.05 0.74
C VAL A 170 7.71 5.23 -0.20
N TYR A 171 7.99 6.40 0.35
CA TYR A 171 8.17 7.64 -0.39
C TYR A 171 9.46 8.35 0.02
N GLU A 172 10.02 9.10 -0.91
CA GLU A 172 11.23 9.89 -0.68
C GLU A 172 10.97 11.00 0.35
N PRO A 173 11.73 11.08 1.46
CA PRO A 173 11.58 12.13 2.48
C PRO A 173 11.58 13.55 1.92
N TYR A 174 12.40 13.81 0.89
CA TYR A 174 12.46 15.11 0.23
C TYR A 174 11.12 15.51 -0.40
N MET A 175 10.44 14.57 -1.08
CA MET A 175 9.12 14.82 -1.69
C MET A 175 8.01 14.98 -0.65
N LEU A 176 8.08 14.20 0.44
CA LEU A 176 7.16 14.34 1.57
C LEU A 176 7.30 15.70 2.24
N LEU A 177 8.53 16.16 2.48
CA LEU A 177 8.79 17.45 3.11
C LEU A 177 8.34 18.63 2.24
N ARG A 178 8.60 18.59 0.93
CA ARG A 178 8.07 19.60 -0.01
C ARG A 178 6.55 19.64 0.01
N THR A 179 5.89 18.47 0.02
CA THR A 179 4.42 18.40 0.08
C THR A 179 3.89 18.92 1.42
N PHE A 180 4.54 18.58 2.54
CA PHE A 180 4.21 19.10 3.86
C PHE A 180 4.26 20.63 3.89
N LEU A 181 5.38 21.22 3.46
CA LEU A 181 5.55 22.68 3.42
C LEU A 181 4.53 23.36 2.50
N LEU A 182 4.25 22.78 1.33
CA LEU A 182 3.30 23.31 0.35
C LEU A 182 1.86 23.39 0.91
N LEU A 183 1.43 22.36 1.63
CA LEU A 183 0.07 22.23 2.15
C LEU A 183 -0.10 22.83 3.55
N ARG A 184 0.99 23.08 4.27
CA ARG A 184 0.97 23.73 5.58
C ARG A 184 0.38 25.13 5.44
N GLY A 185 -0.65 25.43 6.23
CA GLY A 185 -1.34 26.72 6.23
C GLY A 185 -2.36 26.92 5.10
N ARG A 186 -2.55 25.93 4.21
CA ARG A 186 -3.66 25.95 3.25
C ARG A 186 -4.93 25.36 3.87
N SER A 187 -6.07 26.00 3.61
CA SER A 187 -7.40 25.53 4.01
C SER A 187 -8.20 24.89 2.88
N SER A 188 -7.77 25.04 1.63
CA SER A 188 -8.44 24.47 0.46
C SER A 188 -7.53 24.39 -0.76
N VAL A 189 -7.91 23.56 -1.73
CA VAL A 189 -7.32 23.49 -3.07
C VAL A 189 -8.40 23.41 -4.15
N SER A 190 -8.21 24.12 -5.25
CA SER A 190 -9.15 24.18 -6.38
C SER A 190 -8.70 23.24 -7.49
N LEU A 191 -9.49 22.20 -7.78
CA LEU A 191 -9.17 21.20 -8.80
C LEU A 191 -10.14 21.31 -9.98
N PRO A 192 -9.67 21.23 -11.24
CA PRO A 192 -8.30 20.94 -11.67
C PRO A 192 -7.38 22.17 -11.78
N ALA A 193 -7.86 23.37 -11.44
CA ALA A 193 -7.16 24.63 -11.69
C ALA A 193 -5.74 24.70 -11.07
N GLU A 194 -5.57 24.18 -9.85
CA GLU A 194 -4.29 24.17 -9.15
C GLU A 194 -3.49 22.86 -9.33
N THR A 195 -4.02 21.85 -10.03
CA THR A 195 -3.38 20.53 -10.15
C THR A 195 -1.95 20.62 -10.66
N GLN A 196 -1.73 21.34 -11.77
CA GLN A 196 -0.39 21.47 -12.36
C GLN A 196 0.55 22.24 -11.42
N ALA A 197 0.09 23.37 -10.88
CA ALA A 197 0.91 24.21 -10.00
C ALA A 197 1.33 23.47 -8.72
N LEU A 198 0.44 22.65 -8.15
CA LEU A 198 0.73 21.83 -6.99
C LEU A 198 1.79 20.76 -7.28
N ILE A 199 1.69 20.07 -8.42
CA ILE A 199 2.69 19.07 -8.84
C ILE A 199 4.04 19.74 -9.10
N GLU A 200 4.04 20.86 -9.83
CA GLU A 200 5.26 21.61 -10.14
C GLU A 200 5.95 22.15 -8.87
N ALA A 201 5.20 22.56 -7.85
CA ALA A 201 5.76 23.00 -6.57
C ALA A 201 6.49 21.89 -5.80
N VAL A 202 6.16 20.61 -6.01
CA VAL A 202 6.81 19.47 -5.32
C VAL A 202 7.90 18.82 -6.17
N TYR A 203 7.75 18.79 -7.49
CA TYR A 203 8.69 18.10 -8.39
C TYR A 203 9.56 19.03 -9.22
N GLY A 204 9.18 20.31 -9.34
CA GLY A 204 9.93 21.32 -10.08
C GLY A 204 11.17 21.81 -9.33
N GLU A 205 11.87 22.76 -9.95
CA GLU A 205 13.13 23.29 -9.42
C GLU A 205 12.93 24.17 -8.19
N ALA A 206 11.81 24.90 -8.10
CA ALA A 206 11.54 25.83 -7.00
C ALA A 206 10.93 25.13 -5.78
N GLU A 207 11.58 25.24 -4.63
CA GLU A 207 11.09 24.65 -3.37
C GLU A 207 10.03 25.53 -2.68
N PRO A 208 8.97 24.94 -2.08
CA PRO A 208 7.89 25.67 -1.42
C PRO A 208 8.29 26.08 0.01
N VAL A 209 9.25 26.99 0.14
CA VAL A 209 9.89 27.38 1.42
C VAL A 209 9.17 28.50 2.19
N ALA A 210 8.04 28.98 1.68
CA ALA A 210 7.33 30.11 2.28
C ALA A 210 6.84 29.79 3.71
N GLY A 211 7.27 30.58 4.69
CA GLY A 211 6.88 30.41 6.10
C GLY A 211 7.55 29.24 6.83
N ALA A 212 8.56 28.61 6.23
CA ALA A 212 9.34 27.54 6.87
C ALA A 212 10.32 28.11 7.92
N SER A 213 10.50 27.39 9.03
CA SER A 213 11.52 27.72 10.03
C SER A 213 12.94 27.38 9.53
N ALA A 214 13.96 27.92 10.20
CA ALA A 214 15.35 27.61 9.85
C ALA A 214 15.66 26.10 9.95
N GLU A 215 15.05 25.41 10.91
CA GLU A 215 15.18 23.97 11.11
C GLU A 215 14.56 23.18 9.96
N LEU A 216 13.37 23.59 9.49
CA LEU A 216 12.70 22.96 8.35
C LEU A 216 13.48 23.16 7.05
N LEU A 217 14.06 24.34 6.83
CA LEU A 217 14.94 24.59 5.69
C LEU A 217 16.19 23.72 5.74
N ALA A 218 16.83 23.60 6.91
CA ALA A 218 17.98 22.72 7.08
C ALA A 218 17.64 21.24 6.86
N ALA A 219 16.46 20.79 7.30
CA ALA A 219 15.96 19.44 7.05
C ALA A 219 15.67 19.20 5.56
N LEU A 220 15.14 20.21 4.85
CA LEU A 220 14.90 20.17 3.42
C LEU A 220 16.21 20.03 2.63
N ASP A 221 17.21 20.84 2.96
CA ASP A 221 18.54 20.76 2.35
C ASP A 221 19.25 19.43 2.64
N ALA A 222 19.08 18.87 3.83
CA ALA A 222 19.59 17.54 4.15
C ALA A 222 18.90 16.47 3.30
N ALA A 223 17.56 16.46 3.27
CA ALA A 223 16.79 15.50 2.49
C ALA A 223 17.07 15.61 0.98
N ARG A 224 17.30 16.82 0.46
CA ARG A 224 17.68 17.06 -0.94
C ARG A 224 19.03 16.40 -1.27
N ARG A 225 20.05 16.58 -0.42
CA ARG A 225 21.37 15.96 -0.62
C ARG A 225 21.30 14.44 -0.62
N ASP A 226 20.57 13.85 0.32
CA ASP A 226 20.37 12.39 0.39
C ASP A 226 19.65 11.88 -0.87
N TRP A 227 18.66 12.63 -1.35
CA TRP A 227 17.95 12.31 -2.59
C TRP A 227 18.87 12.41 -3.81
N GLU A 228 19.66 13.48 -3.95
CA GLU A 228 20.62 13.66 -5.05
C GLU A 228 21.71 12.57 -5.06
N GLU A 229 22.17 12.12 -3.89
CA GLU A 229 23.08 10.96 -3.78
C GLU A 229 22.41 9.68 -4.27
N THR A 230 21.21 9.37 -3.78
CA THR A 230 20.42 8.21 -4.20
C THR A 230 20.17 8.22 -5.72
N GLN A 231 19.84 9.38 -6.31
CA GLN A 231 19.66 9.49 -7.77
C GLN A 231 20.96 9.24 -8.54
N ARG A 232 22.11 9.70 -8.04
CA ARG A 232 23.42 9.43 -8.66
C ARG A 232 23.75 7.94 -8.63
N GLU A 233 23.51 7.27 -7.51
CA GLU A 233 23.69 5.81 -7.39
C GLU A 233 22.78 5.06 -8.35
N HIS A 234 21.49 5.42 -8.41
CA HIS A 234 20.53 4.82 -9.34
C HIS A 234 20.92 5.01 -10.80
N ALA A 235 21.41 6.20 -11.18
CA ALA A 235 21.88 6.49 -12.54
C ALA A 235 23.10 5.62 -12.91
N GLN A 236 24.04 5.42 -11.97
CA GLN A 236 25.20 4.55 -12.19
C GLN A 236 24.79 3.08 -12.35
N ILE A 237 23.85 2.60 -11.54
CA ILE A 237 23.30 1.24 -11.66
C ILE A 237 22.58 1.07 -12.99
N ALA A 238 21.75 2.04 -13.39
CA ALA A 238 21.02 2.03 -14.66
C ALA A 238 21.96 1.89 -15.87
N ARG A 239 23.09 2.63 -15.90
CA ARG A 239 24.09 2.53 -16.99
C ARG A 239 24.63 1.11 -17.19
N THR A 240 24.69 0.31 -16.13
CA THR A 240 25.18 -1.08 -16.21
C THR A 240 24.11 -2.10 -16.58
N ARG A 241 22.83 -1.72 -16.56
CA ARG A 241 21.69 -2.63 -16.71
C ARG A 241 20.80 -2.33 -17.90
N LEU A 242 20.77 -1.07 -18.35
CA LEU A 242 20.00 -0.66 -19.50
C LEU A 242 20.65 -1.18 -20.79
N VAL A 243 19.79 -1.48 -21.76
CA VAL A 243 20.25 -1.65 -23.14
C VAL A 243 20.84 -0.31 -23.57
N LEU A 244 21.99 -0.36 -24.26
CA LEU A 244 22.64 0.85 -24.78
C LEU A 244 21.70 1.58 -25.76
N SER A 245 21.98 2.87 -25.99
CA SER A 245 21.21 3.66 -26.95
C SER A 245 21.33 3.06 -28.36
N VAL A 246 20.35 3.34 -29.22
CA VAL A 246 20.38 2.93 -30.64
C VAL A 246 21.59 3.56 -31.37
N ASP A 247 22.03 4.73 -30.91
CA ASP A 247 23.17 5.46 -31.46
C ASP A 247 24.53 5.02 -30.87
N ASP A 248 24.53 4.05 -29.94
CA ASP A 248 25.75 3.58 -29.30
C ASP A 248 26.48 2.56 -30.19
N GLU A 249 27.74 2.84 -30.54
CA GLU A 249 28.54 1.99 -31.43
C GLU A 249 28.75 0.57 -30.87
N ASP A 250 28.68 0.41 -29.55
CA ASP A 250 28.87 -0.86 -28.86
C ASP A 250 27.55 -1.63 -28.64
N LEU A 251 26.41 -1.14 -29.13
CA LEU A 251 25.10 -1.78 -28.95
C LEU A 251 25.10 -3.26 -29.40
N PHE A 252 25.64 -3.54 -30.58
CA PHE A 252 25.71 -4.91 -31.12
C PHE A 252 26.77 -5.79 -30.42
N GLN A 253 27.66 -5.18 -29.65
CA GLN A 253 28.69 -5.87 -28.85
C GLN A 253 28.25 -6.05 -27.39
N GLN A 254 27.13 -5.44 -26.98
CA GLN A 254 26.62 -5.52 -25.62
C GLN A 254 26.29 -6.99 -25.28
N ARG A 255 27.08 -7.57 -24.38
CA ARG A 255 26.82 -8.93 -23.87
C ARG A 255 25.65 -8.88 -22.89
N ASN A 256 24.65 -9.72 -23.11
CA ASN A 256 23.59 -9.95 -22.11
C ASN A 256 24.22 -10.65 -20.89
N PRO A 257 24.20 -10.06 -19.69
CA PRO A 257 24.84 -10.64 -18.50
C PRO A 257 24.22 -11.96 -18.04
N GLY A 258 23.13 -12.41 -18.66
CA GLY A 258 22.45 -13.66 -18.28
C GLY A 258 21.76 -13.52 -16.93
N TYR A 259 21.15 -12.37 -16.68
CA TYR A 259 20.47 -12.09 -15.42
C TYR A 259 19.37 -13.11 -15.15
N ALA A 260 19.27 -13.59 -13.90
CA ALA A 260 18.18 -14.47 -13.51
C ALA A 260 16.88 -13.67 -13.45
N GLU A 261 15.92 -14.05 -14.30
CA GLU A 261 14.57 -13.52 -14.26
C GLU A 261 13.80 -14.23 -13.14
N GLU A 262 13.25 -13.45 -12.21
CA GLU A 262 12.28 -13.90 -11.19
C GLU A 262 12.78 -14.79 -10.04
N ASP A 263 14.03 -15.28 -10.02
CA ASP A 263 14.50 -16.14 -8.91
C ASP A 263 14.84 -15.33 -7.63
N PRO A 264 14.05 -15.42 -6.55
CA PRO A 264 14.25 -14.64 -5.33
C PRO A 264 15.51 -15.03 -4.54
N SER A 265 16.12 -16.17 -4.85
CA SER A 265 17.33 -16.67 -4.18
C SER A 265 18.64 -16.13 -4.77
N VAL A 266 18.60 -15.54 -5.96
CA VAL A 266 19.79 -14.98 -6.63
C VAL A 266 20.12 -13.60 -6.04
N HIS A 267 21.42 -13.28 -5.95
CA HIS A 267 21.88 -12.00 -5.45
C HIS A 267 21.30 -10.83 -6.28
N LYS A 268 20.88 -9.73 -5.63
CA LYS A 268 20.16 -8.61 -6.25
C LYS A 268 20.88 -8.00 -7.47
N THR A 269 22.21 -8.03 -7.50
CA THR A 269 23.03 -7.52 -8.60
C THR A 269 23.04 -8.42 -9.85
N MET A 270 22.64 -9.68 -9.72
CA MET A 270 22.61 -10.70 -10.77
C MET A 270 21.19 -11.02 -11.26
N ARG A 271 20.21 -10.19 -10.88
CA ARG A 271 18.81 -10.32 -11.27
C ARG A 271 18.40 -9.17 -12.19
N ALA A 272 17.52 -9.47 -13.15
CA ALA A 272 16.95 -8.45 -14.01
C ALA A 272 15.95 -7.62 -13.19
N MET A 273 16.35 -6.41 -12.79
CA MET A 273 15.50 -5.51 -12.01
C MET A 273 15.02 -4.36 -12.89
N THR A 274 13.75 -4.40 -13.27
CA THR A 274 13.05 -3.32 -14.00
C THR A 274 12.40 -2.31 -13.05
N ARG A 275 12.28 -2.64 -11.76
CA ARG A 275 11.88 -1.73 -10.68
C ARG A 275 12.89 -1.80 -9.54
N LEU A 276 13.36 -0.64 -9.09
CA LEU A 276 14.21 -0.50 -7.90
C LEU A 276 13.32 -0.65 -6.66
N GLY A 277 13.14 -1.88 -6.20
CA GLY A 277 12.32 -2.18 -5.03
C GLY A 277 12.64 -3.55 -4.44
N GLU A 278 12.26 -3.76 -3.18
CA GLU A 278 12.41 -5.08 -2.55
C GLU A 278 11.44 -6.08 -3.18
N GLN A 279 11.99 -6.98 -3.99
CA GLN A 279 11.23 -8.09 -4.54
C GLN A 279 10.93 -9.10 -3.43
N GLY A 280 9.65 -9.21 -3.08
CA GLY A 280 9.16 -10.21 -2.13
C GLY A 280 9.23 -11.64 -2.67
N ILE A 281 8.82 -12.58 -1.83
CA ILE A 281 8.62 -13.98 -2.19
C ILE A 281 7.13 -14.30 -2.22
N LEU A 282 6.70 -15.09 -3.21
CA LEU A 282 5.33 -15.57 -3.28
C LEU A 282 5.16 -16.72 -2.28
N VAL A 283 4.24 -16.56 -1.34
CA VAL A 283 3.93 -17.57 -0.33
C VAL A 283 2.50 -18.06 -0.54
N VAL A 284 2.34 -19.35 -0.80
CA VAL A 284 1.05 -20.04 -0.82
C VAL A 284 0.61 -20.24 0.63
N CYS A 285 -0.56 -19.70 0.96
CA CYS A 285 -1.13 -19.81 2.30
C CYS A 285 -2.04 -21.04 2.35
N LEU A 286 -1.73 -21.96 3.26
CA LEU A 286 -2.51 -23.17 3.52
C LEU A 286 -2.96 -23.16 4.98
N HIS A 287 -4.09 -23.79 5.28
CA HIS A 287 -4.67 -23.83 6.62
C HIS A 287 -4.71 -25.27 7.11
N GLU A 288 -4.34 -25.52 8.36
CA GLU A 288 -4.45 -26.87 8.94
C GLU A 288 -5.89 -27.10 9.41
N GLN A 289 -6.53 -28.15 8.88
CA GLN A 289 -7.87 -28.61 9.25
C GLN A 289 -7.85 -30.13 9.37
N ASP A 290 -8.20 -30.68 10.54
CA ASP A 290 -8.19 -32.12 10.83
C ASP A 290 -6.87 -32.83 10.44
N GLY A 291 -5.73 -32.16 10.63
CA GLY A 291 -4.39 -32.67 10.29
C GLY A 291 -4.07 -32.67 8.79
N GLN A 292 -4.91 -32.05 7.95
CA GLN A 292 -4.69 -31.90 6.52
C GLN A 292 -4.61 -30.41 6.12
N PRO A 293 -3.74 -30.03 5.17
CA PRO A 293 -3.69 -28.67 4.66
C PRO A 293 -4.86 -28.41 3.69
N THR A 294 -5.61 -27.33 3.91
CA THR A 294 -6.68 -26.82 3.05
C THR A 294 -6.34 -25.41 2.55
N LEU A 295 -7.09 -24.90 1.57
CA LEU A 295 -6.90 -23.54 1.03
C LEU A 295 -7.62 -22.46 1.86
N GLU A 296 -8.69 -22.83 2.56
CA GLU A 296 -9.51 -21.92 3.36
C GLU A 296 -9.54 -22.38 4.83
N PRO A 297 -9.64 -21.44 5.79
CA PRO A 297 -9.63 -21.73 7.22
C PRO A 297 -10.92 -22.41 7.70
N GLU A 298 -12.03 -22.26 6.96
CA GLU A 298 -13.33 -22.87 7.27
C GLU A 298 -13.46 -24.31 6.72
N GLY A 299 -12.39 -24.84 6.14
CA GLY A 299 -12.35 -26.16 5.51
C GLY A 299 -12.36 -26.11 3.98
N GLY A 300 -12.37 -27.28 3.36
CA GLY A 300 -12.32 -27.42 1.90
C GLY A 300 -11.67 -28.74 1.48
N ALA A 301 -11.41 -28.88 0.19
CA ALA A 301 -10.66 -30.03 -0.33
C ALA A 301 -9.21 -30.01 0.22
N PRO A 302 -8.69 -31.14 0.72
CA PRO A 302 -7.29 -31.27 1.10
C PRO A 302 -6.34 -30.97 -0.06
N VAL A 303 -5.20 -30.38 0.25
CA VAL A 303 -4.15 -30.01 -0.72
C VAL A 303 -2.96 -30.93 -0.59
N GLU A 304 -2.72 -31.74 -1.61
CA GLU A 304 -1.52 -32.59 -1.65
C GLU A 304 -0.30 -31.83 -2.19
N ILE A 305 0.58 -31.41 -1.28
CA ILE A 305 1.79 -30.60 -1.61
C ILE A 305 2.89 -31.46 -2.29
N GLY A 306 2.87 -32.78 -2.04
CA GLY A 306 3.90 -33.71 -2.50
C GLY A 306 3.84 -34.06 -3.99
N GLU A 307 2.67 -33.92 -4.61
CA GLU A 307 2.42 -34.28 -6.00
C GLU A 307 2.38 -33.06 -6.93
N ARG A 308 2.46 -33.32 -8.24
CA ARG A 308 2.34 -32.25 -9.24
C ARG A 308 0.89 -31.78 -9.27
N PRO A 309 0.61 -30.50 -8.97
CA PRO A 309 -0.77 -30.02 -8.91
C PRO A 309 -1.40 -30.06 -10.31
N SER A 310 -2.71 -30.33 -10.35
CA SER A 310 -3.53 -30.17 -11.56
C SER A 310 -3.61 -28.69 -11.97
N ALA A 311 -4.11 -28.41 -13.18
CA ALA A 311 -4.30 -27.02 -13.63
C ALA A 311 -5.26 -26.25 -12.71
N GLU A 312 -6.33 -26.89 -12.25
CA GLU A 312 -7.29 -26.28 -11.32
C GLU A 312 -6.66 -26.03 -9.96
N LEU A 313 -5.99 -27.03 -9.37
CA LEU A 313 -5.32 -26.85 -8.08
C LEU A 313 -4.22 -25.77 -8.18
N THR A 314 -3.47 -25.72 -9.28
CA THR A 314 -2.47 -24.68 -9.52
C THR A 314 -3.10 -23.28 -9.49
N ARG A 315 -4.23 -23.10 -10.18
CA ARG A 315 -4.98 -21.83 -10.16
C ARG A 315 -5.36 -21.46 -8.73
N GLN A 316 -5.90 -22.42 -7.97
CA GLN A 316 -6.31 -22.20 -6.59
C GLN A 316 -5.12 -21.86 -5.67
N LEU A 317 -3.98 -22.54 -5.79
CA LEU A 317 -2.78 -22.25 -5.00
C LEU A 317 -2.25 -20.83 -5.26
N VAL A 318 -2.27 -20.38 -6.53
CA VAL A 318 -1.89 -19.01 -6.88
C VAL A 318 -2.90 -18.00 -6.32
N LEU A 319 -4.20 -18.29 -6.40
CA LEU A 319 -5.23 -17.42 -5.82
C LEU A 319 -5.13 -17.31 -4.29
N HIS A 320 -4.65 -18.35 -3.61
CA HIS A 320 -4.44 -18.35 -2.16
C HIS A 320 -2.99 -17.99 -1.78
N SER A 321 -2.30 -17.22 -2.63
CA SER A 321 -0.94 -16.76 -2.36
C SER A 321 -0.85 -15.28 -2.04
N VAL A 322 0.17 -14.91 -1.27
CA VAL A 322 0.50 -13.53 -0.85
C VAL A 322 1.95 -13.24 -1.16
N GLN A 323 2.22 -12.02 -1.66
CA GLN A 323 3.58 -11.53 -1.83
C GLN A 323 4.12 -11.01 -0.49
N VAL A 324 5.15 -11.69 0.05
CA VAL A 324 5.78 -11.33 1.33
C VAL A 324 7.06 -10.54 1.07
N THR A 325 7.12 -9.31 1.57
CA THR A 325 8.28 -8.41 1.43
C THR A 325 9.05 -8.18 2.74
N HIS A 326 8.60 -8.73 3.86
CA HIS A 326 9.26 -8.53 5.15
C HIS A 326 10.64 -9.19 5.16
N ARG A 327 11.72 -8.38 5.15
CA ARG A 327 13.13 -8.83 5.01
C ARG A 327 13.51 -10.04 5.88
N GLY A 328 13.19 -10.01 7.17
CA GLY A 328 13.50 -11.08 8.11
C GLY A 328 12.87 -12.42 7.70
N LEU A 329 11.53 -12.45 7.66
CA LEU A 329 10.78 -13.60 7.16
C LEU A 329 11.21 -14.08 5.75
N VAL A 330 11.46 -13.17 4.81
CA VAL A 330 11.95 -13.54 3.46
C VAL A 330 13.28 -14.29 3.55
N SER A 331 14.22 -13.82 4.38
CA SER A 331 15.50 -14.49 4.60
C SER A 331 15.30 -15.93 5.11
N CYS A 332 14.45 -16.12 6.12
CA CYS A 332 14.12 -17.44 6.65
C CYS A 332 13.47 -18.33 5.58
N LEU A 333 12.48 -17.82 4.84
CA LEU A 333 11.78 -18.57 3.79
C LEU A 333 12.70 -18.99 2.64
N LEU A 334 13.73 -18.20 2.33
CA LEU A 334 14.71 -18.54 1.30
C LEU A 334 15.60 -19.72 1.68
N THR A 335 15.84 -19.94 2.99
CA THR A 335 16.56 -21.14 3.47
C THR A 335 15.77 -22.43 3.26
N GLN A 336 14.43 -22.32 3.21
CA GLN A 336 13.57 -23.46 2.93
C GLN A 336 13.58 -23.77 1.44
N ARG A 337 13.55 -25.05 1.07
CA ARG A 337 13.41 -25.44 -0.34
C ARG A 337 11.93 -25.51 -0.74
N PRO A 338 11.56 -25.07 -1.95
CA PRO A 338 10.22 -25.33 -2.47
C PRO A 338 9.90 -26.84 -2.46
N PRO A 339 8.61 -27.23 -2.36
CA PRO A 339 8.19 -28.61 -2.56
C PRO A 339 8.76 -29.18 -3.87
N LYS A 340 9.17 -30.46 -3.86
CA LYS A 340 9.84 -31.09 -5.00
C LYS A 340 9.02 -30.99 -6.28
N ALA A 341 7.71 -31.22 -6.18
CA ALA A 341 6.78 -31.13 -7.30
C ALA A 341 6.64 -29.71 -7.88
N TRP A 342 6.83 -28.67 -7.07
CA TRP A 342 6.68 -27.29 -7.49
C TRP A 342 7.91 -26.76 -8.24
N ARG A 343 9.11 -27.28 -7.95
CA ARG A 343 10.38 -26.81 -8.56
C ARG A 343 10.41 -26.90 -10.08
N GLN A 344 9.67 -27.85 -10.65
CA GLN A 344 9.54 -28.04 -12.10
C GLN A 344 8.30 -27.35 -12.68
N HIS A 345 7.48 -26.74 -11.83
CA HIS A 345 6.23 -26.09 -12.23
C HIS A 345 6.46 -24.61 -12.52
N ALA A 346 6.19 -24.16 -13.75
CA ALA A 346 6.52 -22.81 -14.21
C ALA A 346 6.03 -21.68 -13.27
N LEU A 347 4.82 -21.81 -12.72
CA LEU A 347 4.19 -20.82 -11.84
C LEU A 347 4.52 -20.93 -10.35
N LEU A 348 5.03 -22.08 -9.89
CA LEU A 348 5.24 -22.37 -8.45
C LEU A 348 6.70 -22.63 -8.09
N ARG A 349 7.61 -22.67 -9.08
CA ARG A 349 9.02 -23.06 -8.92
C ARG A 349 9.79 -22.31 -7.85
N HIS A 350 9.43 -21.05 -7.61
CA HIS A 350 10.06 -20.19 -6.61
C HIS A 350 9.18 -19.94 -5.38
N SER A 351 7.94 -20.41 -5.38
CA SER A 351 6.99 -20.18 -4.30
C SER A 351 7.35 -20.99 -3.06
N ARG A 352 7.07 -20.41 -1.89
CA ARG A 352 7.06 -21.14 -0.61
C ARG A 352 5.63 -21.39 -0.18
N HIS A 353 5.45 -22.23 0.81
CA HIS A 353 4.15 -22.42 1.45
C HIS A 353 4.30 -22.21 2.95
N LEU A 354 3.23 -21.74 3.58
CA LEU A 354 3.07 -21.71 5.03
C LEU A 354 1.77 -22.41 5.36
N VAL A 355 1.80 -23.26 6.38
CA VAL A 355 0.61 -23.93 6.92
C VAL A 355 0.25 -23.25 8.23
N PHE A 356 -0.94 -22.65 8.27
CA PHE A 356 -1.46 -21.91 9.40
C PHE A 356 -2.37 -22.81 10.24
N ALA A 357 -1.95 -23.10 11.47
CA ALA A 357 -2.78 -23.77 12.47
C ALA A 357 -3.49 -22.71 13.31
N ASN A 358 -4.83 -22.76 13.36
CA ASN A 358 -5.64 -21.74 14.04
C ASN A 358 -5.31 -20.29 13.63
N GLY A 359 -4.96 -20.09 12.35
CA GLY A 359 -4.60 -18.79 11.79
C GLY A 359 -3.18 -18.31 12.10
N ALA A 360 -2.33 -19.12 12.73
CA ALA A 360 -0.94 -18.77 13.04
C ALA A 360 0.05 -19.83 12.52
N CYS A 361 1.25 -19.37 12.18
CA CYS A 361 2.36 -20.20 11.73
C CYS A 361 3.67 -19.62 12.29
N THR A 362 4.52 -20.46 12.86
CA THR A 362 5.82 -20.04 13.40
C THR A 362 6.94 -20.44 12.45
N VAL A 363 7.73 -19.46 12.02
CA VAL A 363 8.90 -19.66 11.15
C VAL A 363 10.16 -19.38 11.95
N GLN A 364 10.98 -20.41 12.12
CA GLN A 364 12.24 -20.30 12.87
C GLN A 364 13.29 -19.52 12.08
N ASP A 365 14.01 -18.65 12.79
CA ASP A 365 15.19 -17.92 12.33
C ASP A 365 16.37 -18.36 13.21
N GLY A 366 17.60 -18.47 12.70
CA GLY A 366 18.73 -19.11 13.40
C GLY A 366 19.11 -18.57 14.80
N GLY A 367 18.41 -17.55 15.32
CA GLY A 367 18.47 -17.04 16.69
C GLY A 367 17.14 -16.46 17.22
N GLY A 368 15.98 -16.84 16.67
CA GLY A 368 14.65 -16.39 17.12
C GLY A 368 13.50 -16.99 16.29
N ALA A 369 12.30 -16.44 16.40
CA ALA A 369 11.17 -16.91 15.59
C ALA A 369 10.31 -15.74 15.07
N TYR A 370 9.75 -15.92 13.87
CA TYR A 370 8.70 -15.07 13.34
C TYR A 370 7.36 -15.77 13.48
N VAL A 371 6.42 -15.13 14.16
CA VAL A 371 5.03 -15.56 14.21
C VAL A 371 4.27 -14.84 13.11
N VAL A 372 3.80 -15.62 12.15
CA VAL A 372 3.03 -15.17 11.00
C VAL A 372 1.58 -15.52 11.26
N THR A 373 0.69 -14.53 11.28
CA THR A 373 -0.75 -14.76 11.42
C THR A 373 -1.47 -14.37 10.16
N LEU A 374 -2.49 -15.14 9.78
CA LEU A 374 -3.32 -14.88 8.61
C LEU A 374 -4.80 -14.99 9.01
N SER A 375 -5.56 -13.93 8.76
CA SER A 375 -7.01 -13.92 9.02
C SER A 375 -7.78 -13.21 7.91
N ARG A 376 -9.07 -13.55 7.77
CA ARG A 376 -10.00 -12.85 6.85
C ARG A 376 -10.18 -11.37 7.20
N ALA A 377 -9.98 -10.99 8.47
CA ALA A 377 -10.15 -9.62 8.94
C ALA A 377 -8.93 -8.72 8.68
N LEU A 378 -7.71 -9.23 8.90
CA LEU A 378 -6.49 -8.41 8.90
C LEU A 378 -5.49 -8.79 7.80
N GLY A 379 -5.71 -9.91 7.12
CA GLY A 379 -4.74 -10.47 6.18
C GLY A 379 -3.49 -10.96 6.90
N LEU A 380 -2.35 -10.93 6.20
CA LEU A 380 -1.08 -11.40 6.72
C LEU A 380 -0.42 -10.36 7.64
N ILE A 381 -0.11 -10.78 8.88
CA ILE A 381 0.69 -10.02 9.85
C ILE A 381 1.94 -10.84 10.17
N VAL A 382 3.07 -10.15 10.29
CA VAL A 382 4.35 -10.75 10.66
C VAL A 382 4.81 -10.07 11.94
N THR A 383 5.04 -10.86 12.99
CA THR A 383 5.59 -10.41 14.26
C THR A 383 6.85 -11.19 14.57
N ARG A 384 7.82 -10.56 15.23
CA ARG A 384 9.05 -11.22 15.68
C ARG A 384 8.92 -11.50 17.17
N GLU A 385 9.05 -12.75 17.57
CA GLU A 385 9.21 -13.08 18.98
C GLU A 385 10.58 -12.61 19.42
N ARG A 386 10.62 -11.73 20.44
CA ARG A 386 11.85 -11.38 21.13
C ARG A 386 12.13 -12.48 22.15
N THR A 387 13.14 -13.29 21.89
CA THR A 387 13.72 -14.23 22.86
C THR A 387 14.48 -13.50 23.95
#